data_AF-A0A1C0BUY8-F1
#
_entry.id   AF-A0A1C0BUY8-F1
#
_cell.length_a   1.000
_cell.length_b   1.000
_cell.length_c   1.000
_cell.angle_alpha   90.00
_cell.angle_beta   90.00
_cell.angle_gamma   90.00
#
_symmetry.space_group_name_H-M   'P 1'
#
loop_
_entity.id
_entity.type
_entity.pdbx_description
1 polymer ?
#
loop_
_entity_poly.entity_id
_entity_poly.type
_entity_poly.pdbx_seq_one_letter_code
_entity_poly.pdbx_strand_id
1 'polypeptide(L)' 'MRKCLRCHEEMVENLDVKVDMQGYGIRITTKGVFGTTVEKPKVAVCPKCGEVSLYIENFKSIK' A
#
# COMPACT_ATOMS: atom_id res chain seq x y z
N MET A 1 0.04 10.18 -10.42
CA MET A 1 -1.37 9.82 -10.16
C MET A 1 -1.65 8.45 -10.74
N ARG A 2 -1.94 7.49 -9.87
CA ARG A 2 -2.25 6.11 -10.19
C ARG A 2 -3.66 6.04 -10.81
N LYS A 3 -3.80 5.21 -11.84
CA LYS A 3 -5.11 4.89 -12.43
C LYS A 3 -5.61 3.56 -11.88
N CYS A 4 -6.90 3.51 -11.59
CA CYS A 4 -7.59 2.30 -11.17
C CYS A 4 -7.53 1.25 -12.29
N LEU A 5 -7.12 0.02 -11.98
CA LEU A 5 -6.97 -1.03 -12.99
C LEU A 5 -8.33 -1.55 -13.48
N ARG A 6 -9.39 -1.43 -12.67
CA ARG A 6 -10.75 -1.86 -13.04
C ARG A 6 -11.49 -0.86 -13.92
N CYS A 7 -11.46 0.43 -13.59
CA CYS A 7 -12.29 1.43 -14.27
C CYS A 7 -11.53 2.64 -14.82
N HIS A 8 -10.19 2.62 -14.76
CA HIS A 8 -9.28 3.64 -15.33
C HIS A 8 -9.40 5.05 -14.74
N GLU A 9 -10.19 5.22 -13.69
CA GLU A 9 -10.36 6.47 -12.94
C GLU A 9 -9.07 6.84 -12.18
N GLU A 10 -8.83 8.13 -11.99
CA GLU A 10 -7.75 8.59 -11.11
C GLU A 10 -8.03 8.19 -9.66
N MET A 11 -7.02 7.61 -9.01
CA MET A 11 -7.17 7.13 -7.63
C MET A 11 -6.78 8.22 -6.63
N VAL A 12 -7.43 8.20 -5.46
CA VAL A 12 -7.06 9.03 -4.31
C VAL A 12 -5.85 8.39 -3.63
N GLU A 13 -4.73 9.11 -3.60
CA GLU A 13 -3.45 8.69 -2.99
C GLU A 13 -3.26 9.31 -1.59
N ASN A 14 -2.11 9.04 -0.93
CA ASN A 14 -1.74 9.54 0.40
C ASN A 14 -2.71 9.14 1.53
N LEU A 15 -3.34 7.98 1.38
CA LEU A 15 -4.12 7.35 2.43
C LEU A 15 -3.21 6.43 3.27
N ASP A 16 -3.66 6.09 4.49
CA ASP A 16 -2.98 5.14 5.38
C ASP A 16 -3.81 3.87 5.56
N VAL A 17 -3.14 2.72 5.63
CA VAL A 17 -3.76 1.47 6.14
C VAL A 17 -3.32 1.26 7.57
N LYS A 18 -4.30 1.22 8.48
CA LYS A 18 -4.11 0.98 9.92
C LYS A 18 -4.85 -0.27 10.34
N VAL A 19 -4.31 -0.96 11.34
CA VAL A 19 -5.04 -2.02 12.02
C VAL A 19 -6.04 -1.36 12.96
N ASP A 20 -7.30 -1.80 12.93
CA ASP A 20 -8.35 -1.20 13.75
C ASP A 20 -7.99 -1.27 15.24
N MET A 21 -8.39 -0.25 16.00
CA MET A 21 -8.02 -0.02 17.39
C MET A 21 -6.50 0.15 17.65
N GLN A 22 -5.67 0.23 16.60
CA GLN A 22 -4.24 0.49 16.71
C GLN A 22 -3.82 1.68 15.84
N GLY A 23 -2.93 2.53 16.37
CA GLY A 23 -2.35 3.65 15.61
C GLY A 23 -1.28 3.22 14.59
N TYR A 24 -0.89 1.94 14.60
CA TYR A 24 0.18 1.41 13.76
C TYR A 24 -0.39 0.92 12.41
N GLY A 25 0.32 1.27 11.34
CA GLY A 25 0.05 0.72 10.01
C GLY A 25 0.66 -0.66 9.80
N ILE A 26 0.34 -1.27 8.66
CA ILE A 26 1.02 -2.50 8.22
C ILE A 26 2.41 -2.18 7.67
N ARG A 27 3.35 -3.13 7.74
CA ARG A 27 4.68 -3.02 7.13
C ARG A 27 5.01 -4.28 6.34
N ILE A 28 5.77 -4.15 5.26
CA ILE A 28 6.29 -5.30 4.52
C ILE A 28 7.69 -5.63 5.05
N THR A 29 7.95 -6.89 5.36
CA THR A 29 9.27 -7.37 5.81
C THR A 29 9.78 -8.49 4.92
N THR A 30 11.10 -8.67 4.88
CA THR A 30 11.70 -9.90 4.33
C THR A 30 11.32 -11.11 5.20
N LYS A 31 11.32 -12.32 4.61
CA LYS A 31 11.00 -13.55 5.35
C LYS A 31 12.10 -13.87 6.36
N GLY A 32 11.71 -14.42 7.51
CA GLY A 32 12.62 -14.91 8.56
C GLY A 32 12.36 -14.25 9.92
N VAL A 33 12.91 -14.86 10.99
CA VAL A 33 12.75 -14.39 12.38
C VAL A 33 13.35 -12.99 12.59
N PHE A 34 14.35 -12.62 11.78
CA PHE A 34 14.99 -11.29 11.76
C PHE A 34 14.68 -10.51 10.47
N GLY A 35 13.49 -10.69 9.92
CA GLY A 35 13.04 -9.99 8.71
C GLY A 35 13.22 -8.47 8.85
N THR A 36 13.99 -7.88 7.93
CA THR A 36 14.16 -6.44 7.82
C THR A 36 12.90 -5.81 7.24
N THR A 37 12.52 -4.63 7.74
CA THR A 37 11.43 -3.87 7.12
C THR A 37 11.90 -3.37 5.76
N VAL A 38 11.15 -3.69 4.72
CA VAL A 38 11.42 -3.26 3.35
C VAL A 38 10.98 -1.81 3.22
N GLU A 39 9.68 -1.56 3.34
CA GLU A 39 9.05 -0.24 3.34
C GLU A 39 7.63 -0.38 3.89
N LYS A 40 7.02 0.75 4.28
CA LYS A 40 5.58 0.79 4.53
C LYS A 40 4.85 0.83 3.18
N PRO A 41 3.83 -0.01 2.95
CA PRO A 41 3.04 0.09 1.74
C PRO A 41 2.27 1.40 1.71
N LYS A 42 2.23 2.05 0.55
CA LYS A 42 1.30 3.13 0.24
C LYS A 42 -0.02 2.53 -0.23
N VAL A 43 -1.09 3.29 -0.05
CA VAL A 43 -2.42 2.92 -0.52
C VAL A 43 -3.01 4.02 -1.40
N ALA A 44 -3.70 3.57 -2.45
CA ALA A 44 -4.58 4.41 -3.25
C ALA A 44 -5.96 3.74 -3.35
N VAL A 45 -7.03 4.54 -3.33
CA VAL A 45 -8.41 4.04 -3.43
C VAL A 45 -9.12 4.70 -4.61
N CYS A 46 -9.77 3.88 -5.43
CA CYS A 46 -10.59 4.39 -6.52
C CYS A 46 -11.90 4.98 -5.97
N PRO A 47 -12.19 6.27 -6.20
CA PRO A 47 -13.42 6.89 -5.70
C PRO A 47 -14.68 6.41 -6.44
N LYS A 48 -14.52 5.84 -7.63
CA LYS A 48 -15.63 5.41 -8.49
C LYS A 48 -16.10 3.98 -8.22
N CYS A 49 -15.17 3.03 -8.04
CA CYS A 49 -15.51 1.62 -7.87
C CYS A 49 -15.01 0.98 -6.57
N GLY A 50 -14.31 1.73 -5.71
CA GLY A 50 -13.83 1.25 -4.42
C GLY A 50 -12.63 0.32 -4.48
N GLU A 51 -12.00 0.12 -5.65
CA GLU A 51 -10.77 -0.66 -5.74
C GLU A 51 -9.68 -0.06 -4.83
N VAL A 52 -9.16 -0.90 -3.93
CA VAL A 52 -8.04 -0.55 -3.05
C VAL A 52 -6.77 -1.13 -3.64
N SER A 53 -5.78 -0.27 -3.90
CA SER A 53 -4.47 -0.68 -4.39
C SER A 53 -3.40 -0.41 -3.34
N LEU A 54 -2.75 -1.48 -2.88
CA LEU A 54 -1.56 -1.41 -2.04
C LEU A 54 -0.30 -1.58 -2.88
N TYR A 55 0.70 -0.74 -2.65
CA TYR A 55 1.94 -0.78 -3.43
C TYR A 55 3.14 -0.26 -2.64
N ILE A 56 4.33 -0.67 -3.07
CA ILE A 56 5.61 -0.17 -2.56
C ILE A 56 6.17 0.79 -3.61
N GLU A 57 6.43 2.03 -3.21
CA GLU A 57 6.95 3.04 -4.13
C GLU A 57 8.41 2.75 -4.48
N ASN A 58 9.25 2.41 -3.50
CA ASN A 58 10.65 2.09 -3.72
C ASN A 58 10.91 0.59 -3.59
N PHE A 59 10.40 -0.18 -4.55
CA PHE A 59 10.49 -1.64 -4.56
C PHE A 59 11.88 -2.19 -4.93
N LYS A 60 12.89 -1.35 -5.18
CA LYS A 60 14.23 -1.80 -5.65
C LYS A 60 14.93 -2.75 -4.67
N SER A 61 14.58 -2.67 -3.39
CA SER A 61 15.10 -3.55 -2.34
C SER A 61 14.39 -4.91 -2.27
N ILE A 62 13.27 -5.07 -2.97
CA ILE A 62 12.53 -6.33 -3.08
C ILE A 62 13.10 -7.09 -4.28
N LYS A 63 13.79 -8.20 -4.01
CA LYS A 63 14.26 -9.17 -5.00
C LYS A 63 13.63 -10.53 -4.76
#